data_AF-J9GVB0-F1
#
_entry.id   AF-J9GVB0-F1
#
_cell.length_a   1.000
_cell.length_b   1.000
_cell.length_c   1.000
_cell.angle_alpha   90.00
_cell.angle_beta   90.00
_cell.angle_gamma   90.00
#
_symmetry.space_group_name_H-M   'P 1'
#
loop_
_entity.id
_entity.type
_entity.pdbx_description
1 polymer ?
#
loop_
_entity_poly.entity_id
_entity_poly.type
_entity_poly.pdbx_seq_one_letter_code
_entity_poly.pdbx_strand_id
1 'polypeptide(L)'
;MQNPESVVIVKRFFEALEKLKTCGVIRGKKTFTSRYDINRRNFCTLEKEPERDIFQPCWLYYLVRDYKVSPEWLLTGEGSFFIGNYTSALVKQLQPRKVKTC
;
A
#
# COMPACT_ATOMS: atom_id res chain seq x y z
N MET A 1 -18.08 4.24 3.81
CA MET A 1 -17.90 3.24 4.88
C MET A 1 -18.16 3.88 6.24
N GLN A 2 -19.10 3.34 7.04
CA GLN A 2 -19.45 3.89 8.37
C GLN A 2 -18.92 3.06 9.56
N ASN A 3 -18.12 2.02 9.30
CA ASN A 3 -17.57 1.17 10.37
C ASN A 3 -16.21 1.74 10.87
N PRO A 4 -16.05 2.02 12.18
CA PRO A 4 -14.77 2.47 12.75
C PRO A 4 -13.59 1.56 12.42
N GLU A 5 -13.80 0.24 12.37
CA GLU A 5 -12.76 -0.73 12.01
C GLU A 5 -12.27 -0.56 10.57
N SER A 6 -13.18 -0.19 9.65
CA SER A 6 -12.80 0.11 8.27
C SER A 6 -11.86 1.32 8.21
N VAL A 7 -12.10 2.35 9.03
CA VAL A 7 -11.22 3.52 9.12
C VAL A 7 -9.82 3.12 9.60
N VAL A 8 -9.73 2.20 10.57
CA VAL A 8 -8.44 1.69 11.06
C VAL A 8 -7.69 0.95 9.95
N ILE A 9 -8.37 0.09 9.20
CA ILE A 9 -7.77 -0.62 8.05
C ILE A 9 -7.28 0.36 6.98
N VAL A 10 -8.06 1.40 6.66
CA VAL A 10 -7.64 2.45 5.70
C VAL A 10 -6.39 3.17 6.19
N LYS A 11 -6.32 3.51 7.49
CA LYS A 11 -5.11 4.12 8.08
C LYS A 11 -3.89 3.19 7.96
N ARG A 12 -4.04 1.90 8.29
CA ARG A 12 -2.95 0.91 8.13
C ARG A 12 -2.51 0.73 6.68
N PHE A 13 -3.43 0.82 5.72
CA PHE A 13 -3.08 0.83 4.30
C PHE A 13 -2.12 1.98 3.95
N PHE A 14 -2.38 3.19 4.43
CA PHE A 14 -1.47 4.33 4.21
C PHE A 14 -0.17 4.19 4.99
N GLU A 15 -0.20 3.64 6.20
CA GLU A 15 0.99 3.30 6.98
C GLU A 15 1.89 2.32 6.22
N ALA A 16 1.32 1.29 5.60
CA ALA A 16 2.06 0.34 4.78
C ALA A 16 2.77 1.04 3.61
N LEU A 17 2.12 2.00 2.95
CA LEU A 17 2.73 2.76 1.86
C LEU A 17 3.86 3.67 2.33
N GLU A 18 3.72 4.34 3.47
CA GLU A 18 4.82 5.11 4.04
C GLU A 18 5.98 4.20 4.48
N LYS A 19 5.70 3.02 5.03
CA LYS A 19 6.74 2.03 5.35
C LYS A 19 7.48 1.53 4.11
N LEU A 20 6.76 1.19 3.03
CA LEU A 20 7.37 0.82 1.74
C LEU A 20 8.23 1.95 1.16
N LYS A 21 7.82 3.21 1.35
CA LYS A 21 8.60 4.40 0.96
C LYS A 21 9.87 4.54 1.79
N THR A 22 9.77 4.45 3.12
CA THR A 22 10.92 4.53 4.04
C THR A 22 11.93 3.41 3.77
N CYS A 23 11.45 2.20 3.45
CA CYS A 23 12.29 1.09 3.04
C CYS A 23 12.86 1.21 1.61
N GLY A 24 12.51 2.26 0.87
CA GLY A 24 12.99 2.50 -0.50
C GLY A 24 12.47 1.50 -1.55
N VAL A 25 11.37 0.79 -1.25
CA VAL A 25 10.67 -0.10 -2.20
C VAL A 25 9.90 0.73 -3.23
N ILE A 26 9.27 1.81 -2.78
CA ILE A 26 8.65 2.82 -3.65
C ILE A 26 9.28 4.19 -3.42
N ARG A 27 9.31 5.04 -4.44
CA ARG A 27 9.77 6.44 -4.28
C ARG A 27 8.75 7.28 -3.51
N GLY A 28 7.48 6.92 -3.60
CA GLY A 28 6.38 7.55 -2.89
C GLY A 28 5.03 7.11 -3.46
N LYS A 29 3.95 7.67 -2.93
CA LYS A 29 2.56 7.28 -3.27
C LYS A 29 2.25 7.30 -4.76
N LYS A 30 2.83 8.25 -5.52
CA LYS A 30 2.65 8.33 -6.98
C LYS A 30 3.08 7.03 -7.68
N THR A 31 4.13 6.36 -7.19
CA THR A 31 4.57 5.06 -7.75
C THR A 31 3.46 4.02 -7.63
N PHE A 32 2.78 3.95 -6.49
CA PHE A 32 1.68 3.03 -6.27
C PHE A 32 0.46 3.41 -7.11
N THR A 33 0.02 4.67 -7.06
CA THR A 33 -1.18 5.10 -7.77
C THR A 33 -1.03 4.98 -9.29
N SER A 34 0.13 5.33 -9.85
CA SER A 34 0.36 5.18 -11.29
C SER A 34 0.44 3.73 -11.75
N ARG A 35 0.86 2.80 -10.88
CA ARG A 35 0.95 1.38 -11.24
C ARG A 35 -0.41 0.73 -11.44
N TYR A 36 -1.41 1.18 -10.68
CA TYR A 36 -2.75 0.59 -10.66
C TYR A 36 -3.83 1.55 -11.17
N ASP A 37 -3.44 2.60 -11.89
CA ASP A 37 -4.34 3.63 -12.45
C ASP A 37 -5.32 4.21 -11.41
N ILE A 38 -4.83 4.45 -10.19
CA ILE A 38 -5.65 4.98 -9.10
C ILE A 38 -5.71 6.51 -9.23
N ASN A 39 -6.93 7.05 -9.17
CA ASN A 39 -7.17 8.48 -9.15
C ASN A 39 -6.46 9.15 -7.96
N ARG A 40 -5.41 9.92 -8.24
CA ARG A 40 -4.55 10.54 -7.21
C ARG A 40 -5.29 11.55 -6.33
N ARG A 41 -6.30 12.25 -6.85
CA ARG A 41 -7.08 13.21 -6.05
C ARG A 41 -7.88 12.45 -5.00
N ASN A 42 -8.64 11.45 -5.43
CA ASN A 42 -9.41 10.57 -4.54
C ASN A 42 -8.50 9.91 -3.48
N PHE A 43 -7.33 9.45 -3.92
CA PHE A 43 -6.33 8.85 -3.04
C PHE A 43 -5.82 9.82 -1.96
N CYS A 44 -5.45 11.05 -2.34
CA CYS A 44 -5.00 12.06 -1.39
C CYS A 44 -6.13 12.57 -0.48
N THR A 45 -7.38 12.59 -0.95
CA THR A 45 -8.53 12.92 -0.11
C THR A 45 -8.76 11.82 0.91
N LEU A 46 -8.80 10.56 0.50
CA LEU A 46 -9.00 9.43 1.42
C LEU A 46 -7.93 9.36 2.50
N GLU A 47 -6.68 9.72 2.20
CA GLU A 47 -5.63 9.77 3.22
C GLU A 47 -5.95 10.74 4.35
N LYS A 48 -6.57 11.88 4.04
CA LYS A 48 -6.95 12.91 5.01
C LYS A 48 -8.27 12.62 5.70
N GLU A 49 -9.18 11.98 4.97
CA GLU A 49 -10.57 11.72 5.34
C GLU A 49 -10.86 10.22 5.14
N PRO A 50 -10.31 9.34 6.01
CA PRO A 50 -10.33 7.88 5.85
C PRO A 50 -11.73 7.25 5.98
N GLU A 51 -12.71 7.99 6.47
CA GLU A 51 -14.13 7.60 6.54
C GLU A 51 -14.86 7.66 5.19
N ARG A 52 -14.27 8.32 4.18
CA ARG A 52 -14.90 8.45 2.87
C ARG A 52 -15.04 7.11 2.15
N ASP A 53 -16.12 6.98 1.40
CA ASP A 53 -16.44 5.80 0.60
C ASP A 53 -15.71 5.79 -0.76
N ILE A 54 -14.38 5.87 -0.70
CA ILE A 54 -13.49 5.88 -1.87
C ILE A 54 -12.62 4.63 -1.90
N PHE A 55 -12.29 4.11 -0.72
CA PHE A 55 -11.36 2.99 -0.58
C PHE A 55 -11.89 1.73 -1.25
N GLN A 56 -11.04 1.10 -2.05
CA GLN A 56 -11.37 -0.16 -2.70
C GLN A 56 -10.58 -1.30 -2.06
N PRO A 57 -11.21 -2.42 -1.67
CA PRO A 57 -10.51 -3.57 -1.09
C PRO A 57 -9.39 -4.13 -1.97
N CYS A 58 -9.49 -3.98 -3.30
CA CYS A 58 -8.44 -4.39 -4.24
C CYS A 58 -7.08 -3.70 -3.99
N TRP A 59 -7.06 -2.53 -3.33
CA TRP A 59 -5.82 -1.83 -3.01
C TRP A 59 -5.00 -2.58 -1.93
N LEU A 60 -5.67 -3.26 -0.99
CA LEU A 60 -4.99 -4.17 -0.05
C LEU A 60 -4.40 -5.36 -0.79
N TYR A 61 -5.17 -5.95 -1.71
CA TYR A 61 -4.71 -7.06 -2.54
C TYR A 61 -3.43 -6.70 -3.32
N TYR A 62 -3.30 -5.47 -3.82
CA TYR A 62 -2.06 -5.03 -4.48
C TYR A 62 -0.86 -5.00 -3.53
N LEU A 63 -1.03 -4.56 -2.28
CA LEU A 63 0.04 -4.59 -1.28
C LEU A 63 0.47 -6.02 -0.96
N VAL A 64 -0.49 -6.94 -0.84
CA VAL A 64 -0.22 -8.37 -0.60
C VAL A 64 0.50 -9.01 -1.79
N ARG A 65 -0.09 -8.89 -2.99
CA ARG A 65 0.40 -9.59 -4.19
C ARG A 65 1.75 -9.07 -4.65
N ASP A 66 1.91 -7.76 -4.75
CA ASP A 66 3.03 -7.15 -5.47
C ASP A 66 4.10 -6.58 -4.54
N TYR A 67 3.73 -6.25 -3.31
CA TYR A 67 4.64 -5.71 -2.29
C TYR A 67 4.90 -6.69 -1.15
N LYS A 68 4.28 -7.87 -1.18
CA LYS A 68 4.44 -8.95 -0.19
C LYS A 68 4.18 -8.47 1.24
N VAL A 69 3.32 -7.47 1.41
CA VAL A 69 2.87 -7.01 2.72
C VAL A 69 1.93 -8.06 3.30
N SER A 70 2.06 -8.36 4.59
CA SER A 70 1.24 -9.36 5.27
C SER A 70 -0.24 -8.95 5.27
N PRO A 71 -1.17 -9.82 4.80
CA PRO A 71 -2.60 -9.55 4.92
C PRO A 71 -3.04 -9.50 6.38
N GLU A 72 -2.44 -10.32 7.25
CA GLU A 72 -2.70 -10.29 8.69
C GLU A 72 -2.33 -8.92 9.27
N TRP A 73 -1.13 -8.41 8.96
CA TRP A 73 -0.69 -7.10 9.41
C TRP A 73 -1.57 -5.97 8.86
N LEU A 74 -2.01 -6.04 7.60
CA LEU A 74 -2.89 -5.03 7.00
C LEU A 74 -4.26 -4.96 7.70
N LEU A 75 -4.82 -6.13 8.04
CA LEU A 75 -6.16 -6.22 8.61
C LEU A 75 -6.19 -6.00 10.13
N THR A 76 -5.15 -6.44 10.84
CA THR A 76 -5.13 -6.47 12.31
C THR A 76 -4.10 -5.51 12.91
N GLY A 77 -3.01 -5.23 12.18
CA GLY A 77 -1.83 -4.53 12.71
C GLY A 77 -0.86 -5.44 13.44
N GLU A 78 -1.14 -6.74 13.51
CA GLU A 78 -0.34 -7.72 14.24
C GLU A 78 0.62 -8.49 13.33
N GLY A 79 1.65 -9.07 13.94
CA GLY A 79 2.64 -9.88 13.26
C GLY A 79 3.64 -9.10 12.40
N SER A 80 4.30 -9.81 11.50
CA SER A 80 5.34 -9.28 10.63
C SER A 80 4.77 -8.46 9.47
N PHE A 81 5.43 -7.35 9.13
CA PHE A 81 4.99 -6.48 8.04
C PHE A 81 5.04 -7.16 6.66
N PHE A 82 6.07 -7.95 6.40
CA PHE A 82 6.19 -8.73 5.17
C PHE A 82 5.78 -10.19 5.39
N ILE A 83 5.28 -10.83 4.35
CA ILE A 83 4.90 -12.25 4.36
C ILE A 83 6.16 -13.12 4.50
N GLY A 84 6.13 -14.08 5.41
CA GLY A 84 7.18 -15.09 5.55
C GLY A 84 8.57 -14.49 5.70
N ASN A 85 9.49 -14.86 4.82
CA ASN A 85 10.89 -14.42 4.82
C ASN A 85 11.18 -13.25 3.85
N TYR A 86 10.16 -12.60 3.30
CA TYR A 86 10.37 -11.43 2.44
C TYR A 86 10.98 -10.28 3.24
N THR A 87 12.01 -9.67 2.67
CA THR A 87 12.62 -8.44 3.18
C THR A 87 12.33 -7.29 2.22
N SER A 88 12.49 -6.05 2.70
CA SER A 88 12.36 -4.86 1.84
C SER A 88 13.28 -4.93 0.62
N ALA A 89 14.49 -5.48 0.76
CA ALA A 89 15.43 -5.67 -0.33
C ALA A 89 14.91 -6.64 -1.39
N LEU A 90 14.39 -7.80 -0.97
CA LEU A 90 13.79 -8.78 -1.89
C LEU A 90 12.58 -8.19 -2.59
N VAL A 91 11.67 -7.54 -1.85
CA VAL A 91 10.48 -6.92 -2.44
C VAL A 91 10.86 -5.82 -3.43
N LYS A 92 11.89 -5.02 -3.15
CA LYS A 92 12.40 -4.00 -4.08
C LYS A 92 12.90 -4.60 -5.37
N GLN A 93 13.57 -5.76 -5.33
CA GLN A 93 14.05 -6.47 -6.52
C GLN A 93 12.89 -6.98 -7.42
N LEU A 94 11.73 -7.29 -6.82
CA LEU A 94 10.53 -7.70 -7.55
C LEU A 94 9.81 -6.54 -8.26
N GLN A 95 10.12 -5.29 -7.92
CA GLN A 95 9.41 -4.15 -8.51
C GLN A 95 9.87 -3.92 -9.96
N PRO A 96 8.94 -3.58 -10.89
CA PRO A 96 9.30 -3.32 -12.27
C PRO A 96 10.32 -2.18 -12.34
N ARG A 97 11.47 -2.46 -12.96
CA ARG A 97 12.48 -1.43 -13.22
C ARG A 97 11.91 -0.45 -14.25
N LYS A 98 12.08 0.84 -14.03
CA LYS A 98 11.82 1.83 -15.09
C LYS A 98 12.77 1.51 -16.24
N VAL A 99 12.23 1.00 -17.34
CA VAL A 99 12.96 0.98 -18.60
C VAL A 99 13.21 2.45 -18.94
N LYS A 100 14.48 2.83 -19.05
CA LYS A 100 14.85 4.12 -19.62
C LYS A 100 14.43 4.04 -21.09
N THR A 101 13.27 4.60 -21.43
CA THR A 101 13.00 4.97 -22.82
C THR A 101 14.02 6.04 -23.19
N CYS A 102 14.87 5.71 -24.16
CA CYS A 102 15.79 6.63 -24.82
C CYS A 102 15.03 7.80 -25.43
#